data_AF-A0A2V8M7A6-F1
#
_entry.id   AF-A0A2V8M7A6-F1
#
_cell.length_a   1.000
_cell.length_b   1.000
_cell.length_c   1.000
_cell.angle_alpha   90.00
_cell.angle_beta   90.00
_cell.angle_gamma   90.00
#
_symmetry.space_group_name_H-M   'P 1'
#
loop_
_entity.id
_entity.type
_entity.pdbx_description
1 polymer ?
#
loop_
_entity_poly.entity_id
_entity_poly.type
_entity_poly.pdbx_seq_one_letter_code
_entity_poly.pdbx_strand_id
1 'polypeptide(L)'
;MFTCPLVKFLRAGLLVILAQFALVILAHAQFVSTLRGRVMYSTGEAAAGARVDLTKTVQFAYPPTITTESTIADSGGNYSFQAEGRCGPIDYQVQAFSSEIVDDDSLPP
;
A
#
# COMPACT_ATOMS: atom_id res chain seq x y z
N MET A 1 1.29 -3.36 -58.43
CA MET A 1 0.24 -3.23 -57.39
C MET A 1 0.39 -4.35 -56.35
N PHE A 2 1.35 -4.27 -55.42
CA PHE A 2 1.51 -5.26 -54.34
C PHE A 2 1.80 -4.61 -52.97
N THR A 3 1.74 -3.30 -52.88
CA THR A 3 2.13 -2.52 -51.69
C THR A 3 1.01 -2.39 -50.64
N CYS A 4 -0.25 -2.56 -51.03
CA CYS A 4 -1.41 -2.42 -50.13
C CYS A 4 -1.52 -3.45 -48.99
N PRO A 5 -1.27 -4.76 -49.18
CA PRO A 5 -1.40 -5.72 -48.08
C PRO A 5 -0.24 -5.60 -47.08
N LEU A 6 0.97 -5.32 -47.56
CA LEU A 6 2.18 -5.27 -46.73
C LEU A 6 2.14 -4.12 -45.71
N VAL A 7 1.62 -2.96 -46.11
CA VAL A 7 1.44 -1.80 -45.21
C VAL A 7 0.39 -2.07 -44.14
N LYS A 8 -0.64 -2.89 -44.43
CA LYS A 8 -1.66 -3.28 -43.43
C LYS A 8 -1.10 -4.23 -42.38
N PHE A 9 -0.29 -5.22 -42.78
CA PHE A 9 0.40 -6.10 -41.85
C PHE A 9 1.41 -5.36 -40.99
N LEU A 10 2.15 -4.41 -41.57
CA LEU A 10 3.09 -3.57 -40.81
C LEU A 10 2.38 -2.72 -39.75
N ARG A 11 1.24 -2.12 -40.10
CA ARG A 11 0.41 -1.34 -39.15
C ARG A 11 -0.18 -2.22 -38.05
N ALA A 12 -0.69 -3.40 -38.38
CA ALA A 12 -1.20 -4.34 -37.39
C ALA A 12 -0.10 -4.81 -36.43
N GLY A 13 1.09 -5.13 -36.94
CA GLY A 13 2.25 -5.50 -36.12
C GLY A 13 2.68 -4.37 -35.18
N LEU A 14 2.75 -3.13 -35.67
CA LEU A 14 3.06 -1.96 -34.85
C LEU A 14 2.04 -1.75 -33.73
N LEU A 15 0.74 -1.91 -34.01
CA LEU A 15 -0.32 -1.79 -33.00
C LEU A 15 -0.22 -2.86 -31.91
N VAL A 16 0.11 -4.11 -32.28
CA VAL A 16 0.32 -5.20 -31.30
C VAL A 16 1.51 -4.88 -30.40
N ILE A 17 2.62 -4.41 -30.96
CA ILE A 17 3.81 -4.02 -30.17
C ILE A 17 3.47 -2.88 -29.22
N LEU A 18 2.79 -1.82 -29.69
CA LEU A 18 2.37 -0.71 -28.86
C LEU A 18 1.43 -1.14 -27.73
N ALA A 19 0.50 -2.05 -28.00
CA ALA A 19 -0.41 -2.60 -26.99
C ALA A 19 0.36 -3.40 -25.92
N GLN A 20 1.37 -4.19 -26.30
CA GLN A 20 2.21 -4.91 -25.35
C GLN A 20 3.04 -3.96 -24.48
N PHE A 21 3.63 -2.92 -25.06
CA PHE A 21 4.38 -1.90 -24.30
C PHE A 21 3.47 -1.13 -23.32
N ALA A 22 2.27 -0.76 -23.74
CA ALA A 22 1.30 -0.10 -22.86
C ALA A 22 0.94 -0.99 -21.65
N LEU A 23 0.79 -2.30 -21.87
CA LEU A 23 0.46 -3.27 -20.82
C LEU A 23 1.61 -3.44 -19.82
N VAL A 24 2.86 -3.45 -20.30
CA VAL A 24 4.05 -3.49 -19.45
C VAL A 24 4.18 -2.21 -18.62
N ILE A 25 3.97 -1.03 -19.21
CA ILE A 25 4.03 0.25 -18.47
C ILE A 25 2.96 0.28 -17.37
N LEU A 26 1.75 -0.19 -17.67
CA LEU A 26 0.66 -0.23 -16.69
C LEU A 26 0.98 -1.18 -15.52
N ALA A 27 1.62 -2.33 -15.79
CA ALA A 27 2.05 -3.27 -14.76
C ALA A 27 3.16 -2.70 -13.85
N HIS A 28 3.96 -1.75 -14.33
CA HIS A 28 5.02 -1.09 -13.57
C HIS A 28 4.58 0.26 -12.97
N ALA A 29 3.35 0.70 -13.22
CA ALA A 29 2.84 1.93 -12.65
C ALA A 29 2.72 1.77 -11.12
N GLN A 30 3.65 2.39 -10.41
CA GLN A 30 3.55 2.56 -8.96
C GLN A 30 2.59 3.71 -8.70
N PHE A 31 1.50 3.45 -7.98
CA PHE A 31 0.64 4.50 -7.44
C PHE A 31 0.97 4.69 -5.96
N VAL A 32 0.98 5.93 -5.49
CA VAL A 32 1.16 6.25 -4.07
C VAL A 32 -0.20 6.62 -3.50
N SER A 33 -0.61 5.93 -2.46
CA SER A 33 -1.84 6.15 -1.72
C SER A 33 -1.50 6.45 -0.27
N THR A 34 -2.30 7.28 0.40
CA THR A 34 -2.11 7.54 1.83
C THR A 34 -2.96 6.58 2.66
N LEU A 35 -2.34 5.77 3.50
CA LEU A 35 -3.02 4.88 4.44
C LEU A 35 -3.16 5.64 5.77
N ARG A 36 -4.40 5.89 6.18
CA ARG A 36 -4.70 6.66 7.40
C ARG A 36 -5.52 5.80 8.36
N GLY A 37 -5.31 6.01 9.64
CA GLY A 37 -6.10 5.37 10.67
C GLY A 37 -6.07 6.15 11.96
N ARG A 38 -6.78 5.60 12.96
CA ARG A 38 -6.84 6.15 14.31
C ARG A 38 -6.69 5.02 15.31
N VAL A 39 -5.83 5.21 16.30
CA VAL A 39 -5.61 4.28 17.41
C VAL A 39 -6.37 4.81 18.62
N MET A 40 -7.15 3.92 19.23
CA MET A 40 -8.02 4.21 20.37
C MET A 40 -7.82 3.13 21.43
N TYR A 41 -7.93 3.51 22.69
CA TYR A 41 -8.05 2.56 23.79
C TYR A 41 -9.44 1.92 23.81
N SER A 42 -9.58 0.79 24.50
CA SER A 42 -10.88 0.11 24.70
C SER A 42 -11.89 1.01 25.41
N THR A 43 -11.41 1.93 26.25
CA THR A 43 -12.21 2.97 26.93
C THR A 43 -12.85 3.99 25.97
N GLY A 44 -12.40 4.02 24.71
CA GLY A 44 -12.85 4.99 23.70
C GLY A 44 -12.03 6.27 23.65
N GLU A 45 -11.00 6.40 24.49
CA GLU A 45 -10.06 7.52 24.46
C GLU A 45 -9.04 7.35 23.34
N ALA A 46 -8.51 8.48 22.85
CA ALA A 46 -7.46 8.47 21.83
C ALA A 46 -6.13 8.00 22.42
N ALA A 47 -5.49 7.03 21.78
CA ALA A 47 -4.16 6.57 22.17
C ALA A 47 -3.09 7.52 21.63
N ALA A 48 -3.06 8.75 22.17
CA ALA A 48 -2.12 9.78 21.80
C ALA A 48 -0.67 9.34 22.13
N GLY A 49 0.27 9.58 21.22
CA GLY A 49 1.66 9.17 21.42
C GLY A 49 1.93 7.68 21.22
N ALA A 50 0.92 6.87 20.89
CA ALA A 50 1.12 5.47 20.54
C ALA A 50 2.05 5.35 19.32
N ARG A 51 3.01 4.43 19.38
CA ARG A 51 3.84 4.07 18.24
C ARG A 51 3.03 3.17 17.31
N VAL A 52 2.98 3.51 16.03
CA VAL A 52 2.35 2.70 14.99
C VAL A 52 3.42 2.24 14.03
N ASP A 53 3.49 0.94 13.78
CA ASP A 53 4.39 0.31 12.83
C ASP A 53 3.58 -0.23 11.64
N LEU A 54 3.99 0.13 10.43
CA LEU A 54 3.48 -0.41 9.17
C LEU A 54 4.53 -1.33 8.57
N THR A 55 4.22 -2.62 8.48
CA THR A 55 5.05 -3.61 7.79
C THR A 55 4.45 -3.88 6.41
N LYS A 56 5.26 -3.65 5.38
CA LYS A 56 4.95 -3.92 3.97
C LYS A 56 5.70 -5.16 3.53
N THR A 57 4.97 -6.12 2.94
CA THR A 57 5.53 -7.34 2.36
C THR A 57 5.24 -7.37 0.86
N VAL A 58 6.29 -7.41 0.05
CA VAL A 58 6.21 -7.48 -1.41
C VAL A 58 6.59 -8.89 -1.85
N GLN A 59 5.61 -9.67 -2.32
CA GLN A 59 5.79 -11.10 -2.61
C GLN A 59 6.30 -11.41 -4.04
N PHE A 60 6.29 -10.43 -4.95
CA PHE A 60 6.75 -10.60 -6.34
C PHE A 60 8.27 -10.49 -6.52
N ALA A 61 9.02 -10.13 -5.46
CA ALA A 61 10.46 -10.26 -5.42
C ALA A 61 10.84 -11.63 -4.81
N TYR A 62 11.84 -12.30 -5.37
CA TYR A 62 12.48 -13.45 -4.70
C TYR A 62 13.91 -13.08 -4.29
N PRO A 63 14.24 -13.07 -2.98
CA PRO A 63 13.34 -13.31 -1.84
C PRO A 63 12.30 -12.17 -1.66
N PRO A 64 11.17 -12.41 -0.95
CA PRO A 64 10.21 -11.38 -0.64
C PRO A 64 10.87 -10.18 0.04
N THR A 65 10.49 -8.97 -0.35
CA THR A 65 11.01 -7.75 0.27
C THR A 65 10.08 -7.33 1.40
N ILE A 66 10.62 -7.23 2.62
CA ILE A 66 9.88 -6.79 3.80
C ILE A 66 10.48 -5.47 4.28
N THR A 67 9.64 -4.46 4.46
CA THR A 67 10.05 -3.14 4.96
C THR A 67 9.09 -2.70 6.05
N THR A 68 9.63 -2.13 7.13
CA THR A 68 8.83 -1.59 8.23
C THR A 68 9.08 -0.09 8.37
N GLU A 69 8.01 0.68 8.47
CA GLU A 69 8.03 2.10 8.76
C GLU A 69 7.28 2.36 10.07
N SER A 70 7.72 3.36 10.84
CA SER A 70 7.13 3.69 12.14
C SER A 70 6.73 5.16 12.20
N THR A 71 5.61 5.45 12.84
CA THR A 71 5.14 6.80 13.14
C THR A 71 4.57 6.87 14.55
N ILE A 72 4.30 8.08 15.03
CA ILE A 72 3.67 8.34 16.33
C ILE A 72 2.28 8.92 16.07
N ALA A 73 1.27 8.39 16.76
CA ALA A 73 -0.08 8.90 16.70
C ALA A 73 -0.18 10.31 17.31
N ASP A 74 -0.92 11.20 16.67
CA ASP A 74 -1.14 12.57 17.14
C ASP A 74 -1.99 12.63 18.42
N SER A 75 -2.25 13.85 18.94
CA SER A 75 -3.08 14.04 20.14
C SER A 75 -4.51 13.51 20.01
N GLY A 76 -4.99 13.30 18.77
CA GLY A 76 -6.29 12.69 18.48
C GLY A 76 -6.20 11.18 18.22
N GLY A 77 -5.01 10.58 18.31
CA GLY A 77 -4.75 9.17 18.02
C GLY A 77 -4.60 8.88 16.52
N ASN A 78 -4.53 9.89 15.65
CA ASN A 78 -4.47 9.68 14.21
C ASN A 78 -3.04 9.43 13.74
N TYR A 79 -2.91 8.60 12.70
CA TYR A 79 -1.65 8.34 12.02
C TYR A 79 -1.84 8.27 10.50
N SER A 80 -0.75 8.44 9.77
CA SER A 80 -0.73 8.28 8.32
C SER A 80 0.59 7.73 7.82
N PHE A 81 0.53 6.85 6.82
CA PHE A 81 1.66 6.34 6.07
C PHE A 81 1.45 6.56 4.57
N GLN A 82 2.55 6.62 3.83
CA GLN A 82 2.49 6.49 2.38
C GLN A 82 2.58 5.01 2.02
N ALA A 83 1.53 4.48 1.40
CA ALA A 83 1.47 3.14 0.88
C ALA A 83 1.66 3.18 -0.64
N GLU A 84 2.51 2.31 -1.15
CA GLU A 84 2.66 2.12 -2.58
C GLU A 84 1.71 1.01 -3.04
N GLY A 85 0.85 1.32 -4.00
CA GLY A 85 0.23 0.30 -4.81
C GLY A 85 1.10 -0.03 -6.02
N ARG A 86 1.39 -1.31 -6.20
CA ARG A 86 1.95 -1.85 -7.43
C ARG A 86 1.02 -2.94 -7.94
N CYS A 87 1.09 -3.25 -9.22
CA CYS A 87 0.43 -4.44 -9.75
C CYS A 87 1.13 -5.69 -9.22
N GLY A 88 0.50 -6.36 -8.24
CA GLY A 88 1.00 -7.59 -7.63
C GLY A 88 0.59 -7.74 -6.17
N PRO A 89 0.77 -8.92 -5.55
CA PRO A 89 0.49 -9.14 -4.14
C PRO A 89 1.42 -8.31 -3.25
N ILE A 90 0.84 -7.27 -2.62
CA ILE A 90 1.47 -6.50 -1.55
C ILE A 90 0.57 -6.61 -0.32
N ASP A 91 1.15 -7.03 0.79
CA ASP A 91 0.45 -7.06 2.07
C ASP A 91 0.95 -5.93 2.96
N TYR A 92 0.00 -5.25 3.60
CA TYR A 92 0.25 -4.21 4.58
C TYR A 92 -0.30 -4.66 5.93
N GLN A 93 0.55 -4.70 6.95
CA GLN A 93 0.19 -5.02 8.32
C GLN A 93 0.45 -3.81 9.20
N VAL A 94 -0.56 -3.37 9.94
CA VAL A 94 -0.44 -2.27 10.91
C VAL A 94 -0.48 -2.85 12.31
N GLN A 95 0.46 -2.43 13.16
CA GLN A 95 0.47 -2.72 14.59
C GLN A 95 0.67 -1.43 15.38
N ALA A 96 -0.03 -1.28 16.50
CA ALA A 96 0.09 -0.12 17.37
C ALA A 96 0.52 -0.56 18.77
N PHE A 97 1.40 0.22 19.38
CA PHE A 97 1.98 -0.02 20.70
C PHE A 97 1.83 1.27 21.51
N SER A 98 1.21 1.16 22.68
CA SER A 98 1.22 2.24 23.67
C SER A 98 2.10 1.84 24.86
N SER A 99 2.84 2.80 25.39
CA SER A 99 3.55 2.67 26.66
C SER A 99 2.70 3.09 27.86
N GLU A 100 1.48 3.59 27.61
CA GLU A 100 0.55 4.01 28.66
C GLU A 100 -0.11 2.76 29.27
N ILE A 101 -0.06 2.68 30.59
CA ILE A 101 -0.77 1.65 31.36
C ILE A 101 -2.20 2.17 31.51
N VAL A 102 -3.12 1.65 30.70
CA VAL A 102 -4.55 1.93 30.84
C VAL A 102 -5.10 0.95 31.86
N ASP A 103 -5.57 1.47 33.00
CA ASP A 103 -6.20 0.67 34.05
C ASP A 103 -7.59 0.23 33.56
N ASP A 104 -7.74 -1.05 33.24
CA ASP A 104 -9.00 -1.67 32.77
C ASP A 104 -9.88 -2.02 33.98
N ASP A 105 -10.09 -1.04 34.86
CA ASP A 105 -10.94 -1.22 36.03
C ASP A 105 -12.35 -1.58 35.54
N SER A 106 -12.78 -2.77 35.92
CA SER A 106 -14.07 -3.31 35.55
C SER A 106 -15.18 -2.37 36.05
N LEU A 107 -16.05 -1.89 35.14
CA LEU A 107 -17.22 -1.11 35.54
C LEU A 107 -18.06 -1.92 36.57
N PRO A 108 -18.51 -1.29 37.67
CA PRO A 108 -19.32 -1.99 38.67
C PRO A 108 -20.65 -2.49 38.07
N PRO A 109 -21.18 -3.62 38.59
CA PRO A 109 -22.36 -4.30 38.03
C PRO A 109 -23.65 -3.48 38.14
#